data_AF-A0A7S4T882-F1
#
_entry.id   AF-A0A7S4T882-F1
#
_cell.length_a   1.000
_cell.length_b   1.000
_cell.length_c   1.000
_cell.angle_alpha   90.00
_cell.angle_beta   90.00
_cell.angle_gamma   90.00
#
_symmetry.space_group_name_H-M   'P 1'
#
loop_
_entity.id
_entity.type
_entity.pdbx_description
1 polymer ?
#
loop_
_entity_poly.entity_id
_entity_poly.type
_entity_poly.pdbx_seq_one_letter_code
_entity_poly.pdbx_strand_id
1 'polypeptide(L)'
;MAKRTKEKVTATAYKVLFFCVCAWSAWCILALHLSEIGTKVENTASNVEEWHTRSTAVVRDDDDDVKEEQKQHQQRLVVHVGPHKTGTTTIQRYLNKLEKKGVLRNYKWHYIGLSACMKRAIMNGADCKIQQWDDIKQLWRKGFSVVVSMEMFDYAAALSDDEAKDNISHLWNSLPTPGPVMVETVVMYRTPRNKHLVSAWKQHMASNGQNMPWRESLLSAEERKGRKKILMSTMPSFAEWLCDGTWPGFAKYHTDRIFAAQINPFGIANTYHEQGGANVTMVDMAGAENRDIAGAVVCDILRLPCTAEKTLVDFPDFERPTDQNKRDEPMTLGMSDEDMTEMENIIRQMDCYYYCRVKDDINVLYAKDQIFGDNDSDNDSTVNFCQCAENKMNYADANQSFKLAQQLSCRAAARKSESTSDK
;
A
#
# COMPACT_ATOMS: atom_id res chain seq x y z
N MET A 1 37.14 -32.17 77.08
CA MET A 1 35.93 -32.11 76.21
C MET A 1 35.08 -30.93 76.63
N ALA A 2 34.98 -29.88 75.80
CA ALA A 2 34.05 -28.76 76.06
C ALA A 2 33.62 -28.05 74.76
N LYS A 3 32.29 -28.11 74.55
CA LYS A 3 31.33 -27.19 73.89
C LYS A 3 31.76 -26.27 72.74
N ARG A 4 31.07 -26.44 71.61
CA ARG A 4 30.85 -25.46 70.53
C ARG A 4 29.69 -24.52 70.86
N THR A 5 29.88 -23.23 70.66
CA THR A 5 28.84 -22.20 70.50
C THR A 5 28.63 -21.92 69.01
N LYS A 6 27.37 -21.77 68.58
CA LYS A 6 26.97 -21.31 67.24
C LYS A 6 26.57 -19.84 67.33
N GLU A 7 27.20 -18.97 66.55
CA GLU A 7 26.71 -17.61 66.29
C GLU A 7 25.80 -17.59 65.05
N LYS A 8 24.68 -16.87 65.17
CA LYS A 8 23.76 -16.54 64.08
C LYS A 8 24.22 -15.23 63.43
N VAL A 9 24.44 -15.24 62.12
CA VAL A 9 24.63 -14.03 61.31
C VAL A 9 23.27 -13.63 60.74
N THR A 10 22.81 -12.42 61.06
CA THR A 10 21.64 -11.77 60.47
C THR A 10 22.07 -10.94 59.27
N ALA A 11 21.51 -11.20 58.09
CA ALA A 11 21.70 -10.38 56.89
C ALA A 11 20.66 -9.25 56.86
N THR A 12 21.14 -8.01 56.72
CA THR A 12 20.30 -6.81 56.60
C THR A 12 20.05 -6.54 55.11
N ALA A 13 18.79 -6.51 54.69
CA ALA A 13 18.40 -6.14 53.33
C ALA A 13 18.09 -4.64 53.24
N TYR A 14 18.67 -3.94 52.27
CA TYR A 14 18.35 -2.55 51.97
C TYR A 14 17.40 -2.49 50.77
N LYS A 15 16.36 -1.64 50.86
CA LYS A 15 15.55 -1.23 49.70
C LYS A 15 16.10 0.10 49.19
N VAL A 16 16.48 0.16 47.93
CA VAL A 16 16.90 1.39 47.26
C VAL A 16 15.83 1.75 46.23
N LEU A 17 15.27 2.96 46.34
CA LEU A 17 14.30 3.51 45.40
C LEU A 17 15.02 4.54 44.53
N PHE A 18 14.94 4.35 43.21
CA PHE A 18 15.44 5.32 42.22
C PHE A 18 14.27 5.89 41.42
N PHE A 19 14.26 7.21 41.27
CA PHE A 19 13.44 7.89 40.27
C PHE A 19 14.37 8.42 39.18
N CYS A 20 14.07 8.12 37.92
CA CYS A 20 14.74 8.78 36.79
C CYS A 20 13.75 9.03 35.65
N VAL A 21 13.85 10.22 35.09
CA VAL A 21 13.12 10.71 33.92
C VAL A 21 14.11 10.67 32.75
N CYS A 22 13.75 9.93 31.69
CA CYS A 22 14.41 9.76 30.38
C CYS A 22 15.48 8.64 30.21
N ALA A 23 15.36 7.97 29.05
CA ALA A 23 16.25 7.01 28.35
C ALA A 23 16.21 5.52 28.78
N TRP A 24 15.54 4.70 27.95
CA TRP A 24 15.36 3.25 28.10
C TRP A 24 16.62 2.38 27.89
N SER A 25 17.71 2.90 27.32
CA SER A 25 18.90 2.09 26.98
C SER A 25 19.84 1.83 28.16
N ALA A 26 19.80 2.66 29.21
CA ALA A 26 20.63 2.45 30.41
C ALA A 26 20.08 1.34 31.35
N TRP A 27 18.80 0.99 31.20
CA TRP A 27 18.10 0.08 32.12
C TRP A 27 18.52 -1.38 31.92
N CYS A 28 18.70 -1.82 30.67
CA CYS A 28 19.13 -3.19 30.37
C CYS A 28 20.58 -3.46 30.81
N ILE A 29 21.47 -2.48 30.70
CA ILE A 29 22.88 -2.63 31.06
C ILE A 29 23.06 -2.71 32.58
N LEU A 30 22.29 -1.91 33.34
CA LEU A 30 22.36 -1.92 34.80
C LEU A 30 21.69 -3.16 35.42
N ALA A 31 20.58 -3.64 34.84
CA ALA A 31 19.92 -4.88 35.28
C ALA A 31 20.80 -6.12 35.05
N LEU A 32 21.57 -6.15 33.95
CA LEU A 32 22.54 -7.22 33.68
C LEU A 32 23.67 -7.26 34.72
N HIS A 33 24.26 -6.10 35.05
CA HIS A 33 25.33 -6.03 36.05
C HIS A 33 24.87 -6.33 37.48
N LEU A 34 23.64 -5.99 37.86
CA LEU A 34 23.15 -6.28 39.21
C LEU A 34 22.81 -7.77 39.41
N SER A 35 22.47 -8.50 38.34
CA SER A 35 22.25 -9.95 38.43
C SER A 35 23.53 -10.74 38.74
N GLU A 36 24.70 -10.23 38.34
CA GLU A 36 26.01 -10.88 38.58
C GLU A 36 26.47 -10.79 40.05
N ILE A 37 25.87 -9.89 40.85
CA ILE A 37 26.24 -9.68 42.27
C ILE A 37 25.28 -10.42 43.22
N GLY A 38 24.49 -11.37 42.70
CA GLY A 38 23.62 -12.23 43.51
C GLY A 38 22.45 -11.51 44.20
N THR A 39 22.11 -10.30 43.75
CA THR A 39 20.91 -9.60 44.23
C THR A 39 19.69 -10.07 43.44
N LYS A 40 18.70 -10.60 44.16
CA LYS A 40 17.46 -11.11 43.57
C LYS A 40 16.59 -9.91 43.14
N VAL A 41 16.54 -9.62 41.84
CA VAL A 41 15.67 -8.59 41.26
C VAL A 41 14.31 -9.22 40.98
N GLU A 42 13.29 -8.92 41.79
CA GLU A 42 11.91 -9.32 41.52
C GLU A 42 11.24 -8.27 40.62
N ASN A 43 10.92 -8.67 39.40
CA ASN A 43 10.26 -7.84 38.41
C ASN A 43 8.74 -8.05 38.53
N THR A 44 8.06 -7.21 39.30
CA THR A 44 6.59 -7.22 39.40
C THR A 44 6.02 -6.26 38.37
N ALA A 45 5.75 -6.77 37.16
CA ALA A 45 4.91 -6.11 36.17
C ALA A 45 3.61 -6.90 36.01
N SER A 46 2.67 -6.70 36.93
CA SER A 46 1.25 -6.98 36.74
C SER A 46 0.44 -6.12 37.71
N ASN A 47 -0.69 -5.61 37.23
CA ASN A 47 -1.68 -4.74 37.88
C ASN A 47 -1.37 -3.23 37.84
N VAL A 48 -1.67 -2.63 36.68
CA VAL A 48 -2.22 -1.27 36.65
C VAL A 48 -3.72 -1.43 36.42
N GLU A 49 -4.48 -1.36 37.51
CA GLU A 49 -5.93 -1.23 37.45
C GLU A 49 -6.31 0.11 36.81
N GLU A 50 -7.28 0.00 35.92
CA GLU A 50 -7.99 1.02 35.17
C GLU A 50 -8.70 2.01 36.12
N TRP A 51 -8.15 3.21 36.28
CA TRP A 51 -8.84 4.34 36.90
C TRP A 51 -9.37 5.27 35.80
N HIS A 52 -10.58 4.99 35.31
CA HIS A 52 -11.38 5.97 34.56
C HIS A 52 -12.28 6.76 35.52
N THR A 53 -11.72 7.80 36.13
CA THR A 53 -12.54 8.80 36.85
C THR A 53 -13.16 9.75 35.83
N ARG A 54 -14.45 9.55 35.52
CA ARG A 54 -15.31 10.56 34.88
C ARG A 54 -15.50 11.74 35.84
N SER A 55 -14.73 12.80 35.64
CA SER A 55 -15.06 14.11 36.19
C SER A 55 -15.89 14.88 35.16
N THR A 56 -17.21 14.86 35.33
CA THR A 56 -18.12 15.80 34.68
C THR A 56 -18.26 17.01 35.61
N ALA A 57 -17.42 18.02 35.40
CA ALA A 57 -17.67 19.35 35.93
C ALA A 57 -18.46 20.12 34.87
N VAL A 58 -19.76 20.28 35.10
CA VAL A 58 -20.61 21.22 34.37
C VAL A 58 -20.32 22.60 34.93
N VAL A 59 -19.40 23.32 34.29
CA VAL A 59 -19.31 24.77 34.41
C VAL A 59 -19.99 25.34 33.17
N ARG A 60 -21.12 26.00 33.38
CA ARG A 60 -21.81 26.81 32.37
C ARG A 60 -21.19 28.20 32.42
N ASP A 61 -20.28 28.47 31.49
CA ASP A 61 -19.87 29.82 31.13
C ASP A 61 -20.39 30.08 29.71
N ASP A 62 -21.44 30.89 29.61
CA ASP A 62 -22.17 31.20 28.38
C ASP A 62 -21.41 32.20 27.45
N ASP A 63 -20.08 32.06 27.31
CA ASP A 63 -19.22 32.95 26.49
C ASP A 63 -18.12 32.23 25.67
N ASP A 64 -18.17 30.89 25.55
CA ASP A 64 -17.12 30.07 24.87
C ASP A 64 -17.42 29.70 23.39
N ASP A 65 -18.52 30.18 22.81
CA ASP A 65 -19.07 29.76 21.50
C ASP A 65 -18.24 30.16 20.24
N VAL A 66 -17.00 30.67 20.39
CA VAL A 66 -16.13 31.01 19.24
C VAL A 66 -14.70 30.45 19.36
N LYS A 67 -14.36 29.71 20.43
CA LYS A 67 -12.99 29.16 20.61
C LYS A 67 -12.87 27.65 20.42
N GLU A 68 -13.96 26.95 20.11
CA GLU A 68 -13.95 25.50 19.89
C GLU A 68 -13.47 25.07 18.46
N GLU A 69 -13.33 26.01 17.52
CA GLU A 69 -13.08 25.71 16.09
C GLU A 69 -11.60 25.70 15.64
N GLN A 70 -10.65 25.52 16.56
CA GLN A 70 -9.31 25.08 16.18
C GLN A 70 -8.86 23.90 17.05
N LYS A 71 -9.63 22.80 17.01
CA LYS A 71 -9.02 21.48 17.21
C LYS A 71 -7.79 21.42 16.32
N GLN A 72 -6.62 21.39 16.93
CA GLN A 72 -5.33 21.45 16.25
C GLN A 72 -5.38 20.51 15.05
N HIS A 73 -5.28 21.08 13.84
CA HIS A 73 -5.20 20.32 12.60
C HIS A 73 -4.04 19.35 12.72
N GLN A 74 -4.33 18.07 12.96
CA GLN A 74 -3.29 17.06 13.05
C GLN A 74 -2.71 16.87 11.65
N GLN A 75 -1.45 17.24 11.49
CA GLN A 75 -0.77 17.10 10.20
C GLN A 75 -0.70 15.62 9.81
N ARG A 76 -1.13 15.32 8.58
CA ARG A 76 -1.17 13.97 8.02
C ARG A 76 -0.37 13.91 6.74
N LEU A 77 0.29 12.78 6.54
CA LEU A 77 0.85 12.41 5.25
C LEU A 77 -0.02 11.32 4.64
N VAL A 78 -0.65 11.62 3.51
CA VAL A 78 -1.43 10.64 2.76
C VAL A 78 -0.62 10.19 1.56
N VAL A 79 -0.35 8.90 1.47
CA VAL A 79 0.36 8.28 0.37
C VAL A 79 -0.61 7.42 -0.41
N HIS A 80 -0.97 7.89 -1.59
CA HIS A 80 -1.80 7.12 -2.49
C HIS A 80 -0.95 6.16 -3.29
N VAL A 81 -1.09 4.88 -2.95
CA VAL A 81 -0.45 3.75 -3.60
C VAL A 81 -1.53 2.94 -4.29
N GLY A 82 -1.20 2.28 -5.37
CA GLY A 82 -2.23 1.52 -6.03
C GLY A 82 -1.69 0.87 -7.26
N PRO A 83 -2.05 -0.39 -7.51
CA PRO A 83 -1.67 -1.04 -8.74
C PRO A 83 -2.13 -0.24 -9.94
N HIS A 84 -1.45 -0.38 -11.07
CA HIS A 84 -1.79 0.33 -12.29
C HIS A 84 -3.27 0.16 -12.68
N LYS A 85 -3.85 1.24 -13.24
CA LYS A 85 -5.24 1.29 -13.75
C LYS A 85 -6.34 1.06 -12.71
N THR A 86 -6.03 1.26 -11.44
CA THR A 86 -7.00 1.27 -10.34
C THR A 86 -7.59 2.66 -10.06
N GLY A 87 -7.43 3.63 -10.97
CA GLY A 87 -7.97 4.99 -10.81
C GLY A 87 -6.95 6.03 -10.31
N THR A 88 -5.72 5.62 -9.99
CA THR A 88 -4.62 6.49 -9.52
C THR A 88 -4.42 7.72 -10.41
N THR A 89 -4.38 7.57 -11.74
CA THR A 89 -4.23 8.70 -12.67
C THR A 89 -5.40 9.69 -12.58
N THR A 90 -6.63 9.20 -12.37
CA THR A 90 -7.83 10.03 -12.21
C THR A 90 -7.74 10.86 -10.94
N ILE A 91 -7.38 10.22 -9.83
CA ILE A 91 -7.19 10.87 -8.52
C ILE A 91 -6.07 11.92 -8.60
N GLN A 92 -4.93 11.59 -9.22
CA GLN A 92 -3.81 12.52 -9.41
C GLN A 92 -4.22 13.76 -10.21
N ARG A 93 -4.95 13.57 -11.33
CA ARG A 93 -5.46 14.70 -12.13
C ARG A 93 -6.42 15.57 -11.33
N TYR A 94 -7.28 14.96 -10.52
CA TYR A 94 -8.21 15.68 -9.67
C TYR A 94 -7.50 16.49 -8.59
N LEU A 95 -6.61 15.86 -7.81
CA LEU A 95 -5.82 16.53 -6.77
C LEU A 95 -4.96 17.66 -7.36
N ASN A 96 -4.36 17.47 -8.53
CA ASN A 96 -3.61 18.52 -9.23
C ASN A 96 -4.51 19.70 -9.62
N LYS A 97 -5.76 19.45 -10.04
CA LYS A 97 -6.72 20.51 -10.37
C LYS A 97 -7.10 21.29 -9.11
N LEU A 98 -7.37 20.61 -7.99
CA LEU A 98 -7.66 21.24 -6.70
C LEU A 98 -6.48 22.06 -6.18
N GLU A 99 -5.25 21.53 -6.29
CA GLU A 99 -4.02 22.23 -5.92
C GLU A 99 -3.82 23.52 -6.73
N LYS A 100 -3.94 23.44 -8.06
CA LYS A 100 -3.80 24.60 -8.96
C LYS A 100 -4.84 25.69 -8.70
N LYS A 101 -6.03 25.31 -8.25
CA LYS A 101 -7.10 26.24 -7.89
C LYS A 101 -6.99 26.76 -6.45
N GLY A 102 -5.98 26.31 -5.68
CA GLY A 102 -5.77 26.71 -4.29
C GLY A 102 -6.75 26.08 -3.29
N VAL A 103 -7.63 25.18 -3.73
CA VAL A 103 -8.67 24.58 -2.88
C VAL A 103 -8.03 23.78 -1.75
N LEU A 104 -7.05 22.92 -2.05
CA LEU A 104 -6.36 22.14 -1.01
C LEU A 104 -5.68 23.04 0.04
N ARG A 105 -5.10 24.17 -0.41
CA ARG A 105 -4.38 25.10 0.47
C ARG A 105 -5.29 25.79 1.48
N ASN A 106 -6.54 26.07 1.09
CA ASN A 106 -7.55 26.62 2.00
C ASN A 106 -7.81 25.67 3.18
N TYR A 107 -7.68 24.37 2.95
CA TYR A 107 -7.84 23.31 3.96
C TYR A 107 -6.52 22.82 4.56
N LYS A 108 -5.42 23.59 4.43
CA LYS A 108 -4.08 23.20 4.92
C LYS A 108 -3.58 21.87 4.35
N TRP A 109 -4.01 21.53 3.14
CA TRP A 109 -3.47 20.42 2.36
C TRP A 109 -2.59 20.93 1.22
N HIS A 110 -1.61 20.11 0.84
CA HIS A 110 -0.85 20.31 -0.38
C HIS A 110 -0.72 18.99 -1.12
N TYR A 111 -1.05 18.98 -2.41
CA TYR A 111 -0.79 17.84 -3.27
C TYR A 111 0.57 17.98 -3.96
N ILE A 112 1.32 16.88 -3.99
CA ILE A 112 2.62 16.83 -4.65
C ILE A 112 2.52 15.82 -5.78
N GLY A 113 2.32 16.36 -6.98
CA GLY A 113 2.39 15.63 -8.22
C GLY A 113 3.83 15.29 -8.59
N LEU A 114 3.99 14.23 -9.36
CA LEU A 114 5.31 13.76 -9.74
C LEU A 114 6.04 14.68 -10.72
N SER A 115 7.32 14.90 -10.44
CA SER A 115 8.29 15.27 -11.47
C SER A 115 8.90 14.01 -12.09
N ALA A 116 9.37 14.11 -13.33
CA ALA A 116 10.16 13.04 -13.96
C ALA A 116 11.45 12.69 -13.18
N CYS A 117 11.95 13.63 -12.36
CA CYS A 117 13.11 13.43 -11.49
C CYS A 117 12.81 12.45 -10.35
N MET A 118 11.71 12.63 -9.63
CA MET A 118 11.31 11.75 -8.53
C MET A 118 11.04 10.31 -8.99
N LYS A 119 10.45 10.16 -10.19
CA LYS A 119 10.35 8.85 -10.85
C LYS A 119 11.73 8.19 -11.07
N ARG A 120 12.73 8.93 -11.54
CA ARG A 120 14.09 8.40 -11.76
C ARG A 120 14.83 8.07 -10.47
N ALA A 121 14.66 8.89 -9.43
CA ALA A 121 15.31 8.68 -8.15
C ALA A 121 14.81 7.37 -7.49
N ILE A 122 13.49 7.14 -7.50
CA ILE A 122 12.90 5.91 -6.95
C ILE A 122 13.32 4.67 -7.76
N MET A 123 13.39 4.76 -9.09
CA MET A 123 13.72 3.58 -9.92
C MET A 123 15.21 3.22 -9.91
N ASN A 124 16.09 4.22 -9.89
CA ASN A 124 17.50 4.01 -10.24
C ASN A 124 18.45 4.39 -9.10
N GLY A 125 17.94 4.72 -7.90
CA GLY A 125 18.74 5.32 -6.83
C GLY A 125 19.48 6.58 -7.30
N ALA A 126 18.96 7.24 -8.35
CA ALA A 126 19.67 8.35 -8.97
C ALA A 126 19.73 9.51 -7.98
N ASP A 127 20.90 10.13 -7.89
CA ASP A 127 21.22 11.29 -7.06
C ASP A 127 20.58 12.58 -7.61
N CYS A 128 19.30 12.48 -7.96
CA CYS A 128 18.49 13.64 -8.22
C CYS A 128 18.29 14.28 -6.85
N LYS A 129 18.83 15.49 -6.63
CA LYS A 129 18.39 16.32 -5.52
C LYS A 129 16.89 16.51 -5.69
N ILE A 130 16.09 15.70 -5.00
CA ILE A 130 14.64 15.76 -5.08
C ILE A 130 14.28 17.03 -4.31
N GLN A 131 14.32 18.16 -5.01
CA GLN A 131 13.88 19.46 -4.49
C GLN A 131 12.47 19.35 -3.88
N GLN A 132 11.68 18.42 -4.40
CA GLN A 132 10.35 18.09 -3.89
C GLN A 132 10.36 17.53 -2.45
N TRP A 133 11.42 16.86 -1.96
CA TRP A 133 11.52 16.45 -0.55
C TRP A 133 11.76 17.64 0.36
N ASP A 134 12.58 18.59 -0.07
CA ASP A 134 12.76 19.83 0.67
C ASP A 134 11.46 20.66 0.64
N ASP A 135 10.71 20.62 -0.46
CA ASP A 135 9.37 21.24 -0.54
C ASP A 135 8.39 20.56 0.46
N ILE A 136 8.36 19.23 0.52
CA ILE A 136 7.59 18.47 1.53
C ILE A 136 7.97 18.93 2.92
N LYS A 137 9.29 19.02 3.20
CA LYS A 137 9.78 19.43 4.51
C LYS A 137 9.34 20.84 4.87
N GLN A 138 9.42 21.77 3.91
CA GLN A 138 9.00 23.15 4.11
C GLN A 138 7.50 23.28 4.30
N LEU A 139 6.69 22.55 3.53
CA LEU A 139 5.23 22.51 3.67
C LEU A 139 4.84 21.95 5.03
N TRP A 140 5.48 20.86 5.45
CA TRP A 140 5.27 20.26 6.76
C TRP A 140 5.61 21.24 7.89
N ARG A 141 6.76 21.91 7.84
CA ARG A 141 7.12 22.95 8.83
C ARG A 141 6.14 24.13 8.88
N LYS A 142 5.41 24.38 7.79
CA LYS A 142 4.36 25.42 7.71
C LYS A 142 2.99 24.94 8.20
N GLY A 143 2.88 23.73 8.74
CA GLY A 143 1.63 23.18 9.27
C GLY A 143 0.72 22.54 8.20
N PHE A 144 1.21 22.31 6.98
CA PHE A 144 0.40 21.65 5.95
C PHE A 144 0.43 20.13 6.13
N SER A 145 -0.72 19.50 5.87
CA SER A 145 -0.79 18.08 5.52
C SER A 145 -0.44 17.89 4.06
N VAL A 146 0.10 16.73 3.71
CA VAL A 146 0.65 16.47 2.39
C VAL A 146 0.00 15.23 1.80
N VAL A 147 -0.38 15.31 0.52
CA VAL A 147 -0.82 14.15 -0.26
C VAL A 147 0.21 13.89 -1.34
N VAL A 148 0.76 12.68 -1.37
CA VAL A 148 1.66 12.20 -2.41
C VAL A 148 0.96 11.05 -3.13
N SER A 149 0.94 11.08 -4.46
CA SER A 149 0.37 9.99 -5.24
C SER A 149 1.31 9.62 -6.38
N MET A 150 1.63 8.33 -6.47
CA MET A 150 2.50 7.81 -7.50
C MET A 150 1.99 6.44 -7.94
N GLU A 151 1.96 6.23 -9.26
CA GLU A 151 1.79 4.86 -9.79
C GLU A 151 2.94 3.99 -9.30
N MET A 152 4.16 4.54 -9.24
CA MET A 152 5.39 3.84 -8.89
C MET A 152 5.51 3.39 -7.41
N PHE A 153 4.57 3.71 -6.53
CA PHE A 153 4.62 3.20 -5.16
C PHE A 153 4.15 1.75 -5.04
N ASP A 154 3.45 1.25 -6.06
CA ASP A 154 3.11 -0.16 -6.17
C ASP A 154 4.35 -1.08 -6.28
N TYR A 155 5.49 -0.53 -6.69
CA TYR A 155 6.78 -1.21 -6.74
C TYR A 155 7.19 -1.81 -5.42
N ALA A 156 6.87 -1.14 -4.31
CA ALA A 156 7.28 -1.62 -3.00
C ALA A 156 6.73 -3.02 -2.70
N ALA A 157 5.59 -3.41 -3.28
CA ALA A 157 5.04 -4.77 -3.13
C ALA A 157 5.65 -5.82 -4.06
N ALA A 158 6.42 -5.41 -5.07
CA ALA A 158 7.18 -6.32 -5.93
C ALA A 158 8.63 -6.53 -5.47
N LEU A 159 9.05 -5.78 -4.45
CA LEU A 159 10.36 -5.92 -3.83
C LEU A 159 10.35 -7.04 -2.79
N SER A 160 11.53 -7.54 -2.43
CA SER A 160 11.65 -8.36 -1.22
C SER A 160 11.24 -7.56 0.02
N ASP A 161 10.89 -8.22 1.11
CA ASP A 161 10.53 -7.53 2.37
C ASP A 161 11.65 -6.55 2.81
N ASP A 162 12.92 -6.94 2.67
CA ASP A 162 14.08 -6.11 2.99
C ASP A 162 14.18 -4.88 2.07
N GLU A 163 14.07 -5.08 0.75
CA GLU A 163 14.13 -3.99 -0.23
C GLU A 163 12.94 -3.03 -0.09
N ALA A 164 11.76 -3.56 0.22
CA ALA A 164 10.56 -2.77 0.47
C ALA A 164 10.73 -1.94 1.74
N LYS A 165 11.21 -2.56 2.82
CA LYS A 165 11.50 -1.89 4.09
C LYS A 165 12.51 -0.78 3.90
N ASP A 166 13.61 -1.00 3.19
CA ASP A 166 14.63 0.02 2.97
C ASP A 166 14.08 1.21 2.18
N ASN A 167 13.31 0.96 1.12
CA ASN A 167 12.74 2.03 0.30
C ASN A 167 11.65 2.83 1.03
N ILE A 168 10.75 2.13 1.74
CA ILE A 168 9.68 2.75 2.52
C ILE A 168 10.25 3.48 3.74
N SER A 169 11.20 2.86 4.46
CA SER A 169 11.89 3.51 5.58
C SER A 169 12.67 4.72 5.12
N HIS A 170 13.36 4.67 3.98
CA HIS A 170 14.02 5.84 3.43
C HIS A 170 13.02 6.96 3.11
N LEU A 171 11.85 6.62 2.58
CA LEU A 171 10.75 7.57 2.34
C LEU A 171 10.31 8.25 3.64
N TRP A 172 10.08 7.47 4.70
CA TRP A 172 9.59 7.96 5.99
C TRP A 172 10.65 8.73 6.77
N ASN A 173 11.87 8.21 6.83
CA ASN A 173 13.01 8.86 7.49
C ASN A 173 13.40 10.18 6.80
N SER A 174 13.02 10.36 5.53
CA SER A 174 13.22 11.62 4.82
C SER A 174 12.21 12.71 5.22
N LEU A 175 11.13 12.38 5.93
CA LEU A 175 10.16 13.36 6.42
C LEU A 175 10.71 14.06 7.67
N PRO A 176 10.51 15.37 7.83
CA PRO A 176 11.01 16.07 9.01
C PRO A 176 10.07 15.82 10.18
N THR A 177 10.56 15.27 11.30
CA THR A 177 9.70 15.06 12.46
C THR A 177 10.23 15.73 13.73
N PRO A 178 9.46 16.67 14.28
CA PRO A 178 9.26 16.81 15.71
C PRO A 178 7.84 16.29 16.05
N GLY A 179 7.68 14.97 16.20
CA GLY A 179 6.42 14.33 16.65
C GLY A 179 6.00 13.08 15.87
N PRO A 180 5.00 12.32 16.35
CA PRO A 180 4.45 11.16 15.66
C PRO A 180 3.69 11.61 14.40
N VAL A 181 4.20 11.24 13.22
CA VAL A 181 3.54 11.50 11.93
C VAL A 181 2.48 10.43 11.73
N MET A 182 1.24 10.86 11.52
CA MET A 182 0.19 9.97 11.03
C MET A 182 0.38 9.81 9.52
N VAL A 183 0.97 8.69 9.13
CA VAL A 183 1.06 8.26 7.73
C VAL A 183 -0.17 7.40 7.42
N GLU A 184 -0.92 7.80 6.41
CA GLU A 184 -2.02 7.00 5.87
C GLU A 184 -1.71 6.59 4.44
N THR A 185 -1.66 5.29 4.21
CA THR A 185 -1.48 4.69 2.89
C THR A 185 -2.85 4.33 2.34
N VAL A 186 -3.19 4.90 1.19
CA VAL A 186 -4.45 4.59 0.49
C VAL A 186 -4.15 3.59 -0.60
N VAL A 187 -4.81 2.42 -0.57
CA VAL A 187 -4.65 1.35 -1.56
C VAL A 187 -5.95 1.16 -2.33
N MET A 188 -5.91 1.26 -3.64
CA MET A 188 -7.10 1.06 -4.48
C MET A 188 -7.27 -0.43 -4.83
N TYR A 189 -8.41 -1.00 -4.47
CA TYR A 189 -8.81 -2.36 -4.82
C TYR A 189 -9.87 -2.34 -5.92
N ARG A 190 -9.70 -3.15 -6.97
CA ARG A 190 -10.66 -3.22 -8.07
C ARG A 190 -10.72 -4.64 -8.59
N THR A 191 -11.90 -5.11 -8.94
CA THR A 191 -12.15 -6.43 -9.55
C THR A 191 -12.91 -6.32 -10.87
N PRO A 192 -12.84 -7.34 -11.76
CA PRO A 192 -11.95 -8.51 -11.68
C PRO A 192 -10.49 -8.14 -11.96
N ARG A 193 -9.54 -8.85 -11.36
CA ARG A 193 -8.10 -8.53 -11.41
C ARG A 193 -7.43 -9.01 -12.70
N ASN A 194 -7.91 -10.08 -13.31
CA ASN A 194 -7.41 -10.59 -14.59
C ASN A 194 -7.48 -9.52 -15.72
N LYS A 195 -8.51 -8.67 -15.71
CA LYS A 195 -8.62 -7.53 -16.64
C LYS A 195 -7.55 -6.46 -16.40
N HIS A 196 -7.13 -6.25 -15.15
CA HIS A 196 -6.01 -5.35 -14.85
C HIS A 196 -4.70 -5.91 -15.35
N LEU A 197 -4.47 -7.22 -15.18
CA LEU A 197 -3.26 -7.87 -15.68
C LEU A 197 -3.17 -7.78 -17.19
N VAL A 198 -4.28 -7.99 -17.90
CA VAL A 198 -4.38 -7.75 -19.35
C VAL A 198 -4.10 -6.28 -19.68
N SER A 199 -4.66 -5.33 -18.94
CA SER A 199 -4.40 -3.90 -19.16
C SER A 199 -2.93 -3.52 -18.94
N ALA A 200 -2.28 -4.10 -17.93
CA ALA A 200 -0.86 -3.90 -17.66
C ALA A 200 -0.04 -4.44 -18.84
N TRP A 201 -0.31 -5.67 -19.28
CA TRP A 201 0.32 -6.27 -20.47
C TRP A 201 0.19 -5.35 -21.70
N LYS A 202 -1.02 -4.90 -22.03
CA LYS A 202 -1.26 -3.98 -23.16
C LYS A 202 -0.42 -2.72 -23.06
N GLN A 203 -0.32 -2.12 -21.88
CA GLN A 203 0.51 -0.94 -21.67
C GLN A 203 2.01 -1.25 -21.86
N HIS A 204 2.48 -2.38 -21.34
CA HIS A 204 3.86 -2.83 -21.52
C HIS A 204 4.19 -3.03 -23.00
N MET A 205 3.25 -3.58 -23.77
CA MET A 205 3.39 -3.76 -25.22
C MET A 205 3.35 -2.45 -25.99
N ALA A 206 2.46 -1.52 -25.62
CA ALA A 206 2.34 -0.20 -26.26
C ALA A 206 3.51 0.75 -25.90
N SER A 207 4.26 0.46 -24.84
CA SER A 207 5.39 1.30 -24.42
C SER A 207 6.53 1.23 -25.44
N ASN A 208 6.86 2.37 -26.06
CA ASN A 208 7.91 2.50 -27.09
C ASN A 208 9.35 2.37 -26.55
N GLY A 209 9.59 1.54 -25.52
CA GLY A 209 10.92 1.29 -24.97
C GLY A 209 11.42 2.38 -24.03
N GLN A 210 10.52 3.06 -23.30
CA GLN A 210 10.94 3.78 -22.10
C GLN A 210 11.46 2.76 -21.08
N ASN A 211 12.56 3.11 -20.39
CA ASN A 211 13.15 2.32 -19.31
C ASN A 211 12.10 2.10 -18.21
N MET A 212 11.36 1.01 -18.33
CA MET A 212 10.54 0.48 -17.27
C MET A 212 11.44 -0.52 -16.54
N PRO A 213 11.60 -0.42 -15.22
CA PRO A 213 12.49 -1.28 -14.42
C PRO A 213 12.18 -2.78 -14.52
N TRP A 214 11.00 -3.15 -15.00
CA TRP A 214 10.61 -4.54 -15.27
C TRP A 214 10.82 -4.99 -16.72
N ARG A 215 11.52 -4.19 -17.52
CA ARG A 215 11.75 -4.48 -18.93
C ARG A 215 13.21 -4.26 -19.30
N GLU A 216 13.83 -5.32 -19.77
CA GLU A 216 15.16 -5.30 -20.37
C GLU A 216 15.02 -5.25 -21.91
N SER A 217 15.62 -4.25 -22.56
CA SER A 217 15.62 -4.15 -24.03
C SER A 217 16.65 -5.12 -24.59
N LEU A 218 16.22 -6.04 -25.46
CA LEU A 218 17.13 -6.95 -26.17
C LEU A 218 17.68 -6.32 -27.46
N LEU A 219 17.17 -5.14 -27.85
CA LEU A 219 17.61 -4.37 -29.01
C LEU A 219 18.36 -3.10 -28.61
N SER A 220 19.35 -2.73 -29.43
CA SER A 220 19.96 -1.40 -29.42
C SER A 220 18.95 -0.29 -29.72
N ALA A 221 19.32 0.97 -29.48
CA ALA A 221 18.45 2.11 -29.78
C ALA A 221 18.24 2.28 -31.30
N GLU A 222 19.25 1.94 -32.09
CA GLU A 222 19.29 2.01 -33.54
C GLU A 222 18.34 0.96 -34.16
N GLU A 223 18.42 -0.29 -33.70
CA GLU A 223 17.56 -1.38 -34.16
C GLU A 223 16.06 -1.12 -33.89
N ARG A 224 15.75 -0.44 -32.78
CA ARG A 224 14.37 -0.07 -32.42
C ARG A 224 13.73 0.88 -33.43
N LYS A 225 14.49 1.82 -34.01
CA LYS A 225 13.94 2.81 -34.97
C LYS A 225 13.52 2.15 -36.29
N GLY A 226 14.24 1.12 -36.74
CA GLY A 226 13.98 0.43 -38.00
C GLY A 226 12.85 -0.61 -37.96
N ARG A 227 12.48 -1.12 -36.78
CA ARG A 227 11.64 -2.32 -36.65
C ARG A 227 10.19 -2.09 -36.22
N LYS A 228 9.72 -0.84 -36.10
CA LYS A 228 8.38 -0.53 -35.55
C LYS A 228 7.22 -1.25 -36.25
N LYS A 229 7.31 -1.47 -37.58
CA LYS A 229 6.26 -2.16 -38.36
C LYS A 229 6.28 -3.68 -38.19
N ILE A 230 7.46 -4.29 -38.12
CA ILE A 230 7.63 -5.74 -37.84
C ILE A 230 7.20 -6.06 -36.40
N LEU A 231 7.41 -5.10 -35.50
CA LEU A 231 7.04 -5.21 -34.09
C LEU A 231 5.57 -5.59 -33.89
N MET A 232 4.65 -4.85 -34.54
CA MET A 232 3.22 -5.07 -34.33
C MET A 232 2.77 -6.48 -34.74
N SER A 233 3.42 -7.09 -35.75
CA SER A 233 3.11 -8.43 -36.22
C SER A 233 3.70 -9.56 -35.38
N THR A 234 4.67 -9.29 -34.51
CA THR A 234 5.34 -10.31 -33.67
C THR A 234 5.07 -10.13 -32.18
N MET A 235 4.04 -9.34 -31.84
CA MET A 235 3.68 -9.10 -30.45
C MET A 235 3.20 -10.42 -29.81
N PRO A 236 3.78 -10.86 -28.68
CA PRO A 236 3.30 -12.05 -28.00
C PRO A 236 1.88 -11.78 -27.51
N SER A 237 1.03 -12.79 -27.59
CA SER A 237 -0.26 -12.81 -26.89
C SER A 237 -0.07 -12.70 -25.38
N PHE A 238 -1.16 -12.42 -24.66
CA PHE A 238 -1.11 -12.33 -23.20
C PHE A 238 -0.61 -13.65 -22.55
N ALA A 239 -1.06 -14.80 -23.05
CA ALA A 239 -0.58 -16.11 -22.62
C ALA A 239 0.93 -16.32 -22.85
N GLU A 240 1.42 -16.04 -24.06
CA GLU A 240 2.84 -16.16 -24.39
C GLU A 240 3.70 -15.20 -23.55
N TRP A 241 3.24 -13.97 -23.36
CA TRP A 241 3.92 -12.99 -22.53
C TRP A 241 4.05 -13.45 -21.08
N LEU A 242 2.97 -13.97 -20.48
CA LEU A 242 2.99 -14.42 -19.09
C LEU A 242 3.75 -15.74 -18.91
N CYS A 243 3.70 -16.63 -19.92
CA CYS A 243 4.45 -17.88 -19.93
C CYS A 243 5.96 -17.65 -20.00
N ASP A 244 6.43 -17.00 -21.07
CA ASP A 244 7.86 -16.92 -21.38
C ASP A 244 8.53 -15.70 -20.76
N GLY A 245 7.76 -14.68 -20.38
CA GLY A 245 8.28 -13.40 -19.93
C GLY A 245 9.14 -12.71 -21.00
N THR A 246 9.03 -13.11 -22.27
CA THR A 246 9.86 -12.56 -23.35
C THR A 246 9.01 -12.16 -24.53
N TRP A 247 9.41 -11.06 -25.17
CA TRP A 247 9.02 -10.73 -26.53
C TRP A 247 10.24 -11.04 -27.41
N PRO A 248 10.22 -12.17 -28.13
CA PRO A 248 11.39 -12.68 -28.85
C PRO A 248 12.04 -11.61 -29.73
N GLY A 249 13.34 -11.40 -29.52
CA GLY A 249 14.15 -10.42 -30.26
C GLY A 249 13.82 -8.95 -29.96
N PHE A 250 13.10 -8.66 -28.88
CA PHE A 250 12.74 -7.28 -28.52
C PHE A 250 12.96 -6.92 -27.05
N ALA A 251 12.37 -7.69 -26.14
CA ALA A 251 12.42 -7.38 -24.72
C ALA A 251 12.27 -8.61 -23.85
N LYS A 252 12.90 -8.59 -22.68
CA LYS A 252 12.62 -9.49 -21.57
C LYS A 252 11.84 -8.72 -20.51
N TYR A 253 10.84 -9.35 -19.94
CA TYR A 253 9.96 -8.81 -18.92
C TYR A 253 10.14 -9.60 -17.63
N HIS A 254 10.23 -8.87 -16.52
CA HIS A 254 10.16 -9.46 -15.18
C HIS A 254 8.69 -9.61 -14.80
N THR A 255 8.02 -10.59 -15.43
CA THR A 255 6.56 -10.78 -15.29
C THR A 255 6.14 -11.15 -13.87
N ASP A 256 7.02 -11.78 -13.11
CA ASP A 256 6.89 -12.02 -11.67
C ASP A 256 6.72 -10.70 -10.88
N ARG A 257 7.61 -9.73 -11.13
CA ARG A 257 7.57 -8.42 -10.48
C ARG A 257 6.38 -7.60 -10.94
N ILE A 258 6.03 -7.68 -12.23
CA ILE A 258 4.83 -7.02 -12.76
C ILE A 258 3.59 -7.61 -12.09
N PHE A 259 3.51 -8.94 -11.97
CA PHE A 259 2.39 -9.62 -11.32
C PHE A 259 2.26 -9.17 -9.85
N ALA A 260 3.36 -9.17 -9.09
CA ALA A 260 3.36 -8.72 -7.71
C ALA A 260 2.97 -7.23 -7.57
N ALA A 261 3.62 -6.30 -8.28
CA ALA A 261 3.33 -4.87 -8.15
C ALA A 261 1.92 -4.51 -8.65
N GLN A 262 1.53 -5.06 -9.80
CA GLN A 262 0.35 -4.59 -10.52
C GLN A 262 -0.92 -5.34 -10.11
N ILE A 263 -0.80 -6.53 -9.55
CA ILE A 263 -1.95 -7.40 -9.28
C ILE A 263 -2.18 -7.66 -7.80
N ASN A 264 -1.25 -7.32 -6.90
CA ASN A 264 -1.35 -7.62 -5.46
C ASN A 264 -1.60 -6.39 -4.55
N PRO A 265 -2.81 -5.81 -4.54
CA PRO A 265 -3.13 -4.66 -3.69
C PRO A 265 -3.05 -4.99 -2.20
N PHE A 266 -3.41 -6.21 -1.79
CA PHE A 266 -3.29 -6.63 -0.40
C PHE A 266 -1.84 -6.84 0.02
N GLY A 267 -0.97 -7.29 -0.88
CA GLY A 267 0.47 -7.28 -0.66
C GLY A 267 1.01 -5.86 -0.44
N ILE A 268 0.57 -4.89 -1.25
CA ILE A 268 0.91 -3.48 -1.02
C ILE A 268 0.42 -3.02 0.36
N ALA A 269 -0.82 -3.31 0.72
CA ALA A 269 -1.37 -3.00 2.04
C ALA A 269 -0.50 -3.59 3.16
N ASN A 270 -0.19 -4.88 3.08
CA ASN A 270 0.65 -5.59 4.05
C ASN A 270 2.04 -4.97 4.17
N THR A 271 2.70 -4.69 3.04
CA THR A 271 4.04 -4.09 3.05
C THR A 271 4.05 -2.70 3.71
N TYR A 272 3.08 -1.84 3.39
CA TYR A 272 3.01 -0.50 3.98
C TYR A 272 2.59 -0.51 5.46
N HIS A 273 1.77 -1.49 5.86
CA HIS A 273 1.41 -1.70 7.26
C HIS A 273 2.62 -2.21 8.06
N GLU A 274 3.14 -3.39 7.72
CA GLU A 274 4.17 -4.10 8.47
C GLU A 274 5.53 -3.38 8.44
N GLN A 275 5.96 -2.93 7.26
CA GLN A 275 7.29 -2.32 7.11
C GLN A 275 7.26 -0.80 7.27
N GLY A 276 6.11 -0.18 6.97
CA GLY A 276 5.97 1.26 7.02
C GLY A 276 5.38 1.80 8.32
N GLY A 277 4.75 0.95 9.14
CA GLY A 277 3.98 1.40 10.31
C GLY A 277 2.85 2.36 9.93
N ALA A 278 2.37 2.32 8.69
CA ALA A 278 1.35 3.23 8.20
C ALA A 278 -0.05 2.69 8.54
N ASN A 279 -0.98 3.60 8.78
CA ASN A 279 -2.40 3.27 8.74
C ASN A 279 -2.76 2.98 7.28
N VAL A 280 -3.43 1.87 7.01
CA VAL A 280 -3.78 1.50 5.64
C VAL A 280 -5.28 1.61 5.45
N THR A 281 -5.68 2.39 4.45
CA THR A 281 -7.06 2.51 4.00
C THR A 281 -7.17 1.88 2.61
N MET A 282 -7.92 0.78 2.49
CA MET A 282 -8.28 0.20 1.21
C MET A 282 -9.57 0.83 0.68
N VAL A 283 -9.61 1.13 -0.62
CA VAL A 283 -10.80 1.65 -1.29
C VAL A 283 -11.28 0.60 -2.29
N ASP A 284 -12.43 -0.01 -2.01
CA ASP A 284 -13.06 -0.92 -2.95
C ASP A 284 -13.79 -0.14 -4.05
N MET A 285 -13.21 -0.20 -5.23
CA MET A 285 -13.68 0.49 -6.42
C MET A 285 -15.04 0.00 -6.88
N ALA A 286 -15.40 -1.26 -6.61
CA ALA A 286 -16.71 -1.81 -7.00
C ALA A 286 -17.85 -1.13 -6.22
N GLY A 287 -17.62 -0.80 -4.94
CA GLY A 287 -18.56 -0.02 -4.12
C GLY A 287 -18.50 1.48 -4.41
N ALA A 288 -17.38 1.95 -4.96
CA ALA A 288 -17.20 3.35 -5.35
C ALA A 288 -17.68 3.69 -6.78
N GLU A 289 -18.13 2.74 -7.60
CA GLU A 289 -18.49 3.00 -9.02
C GLU A 289 -19.57 4.08 -9.21
N ASN A 290 -20.55 4.14 -8.32
CA ASN A 290 -21.61 5.15 -8.35
C ASN A 290 -21.16 6.50 -7.78
N ARG A 291 -19.95 6.55 -7.20
CA ARG A 291 -19.35 7.74 -6.59
C ARG A 291 -18.23 8.24 -7.50
N ASP A 292 -17.95 9.54 -7.44
CA ASP A 292 -16.69 10.02 -7.98
C ASP A 292 -15.57 9.51 -7.05
N ILE A 293 -14.77 8.55 -7.52
CA ILE A 293 -13.64 7.98 -6.76
C ILE A 293 -12.70 9.09 -6.27
N ALA A 294 -12.53 10.14 -7.05
CA ALA A 294 -11.72 11.28 -6.65
C ALA A 294 -12.38 12.07 -5.51
N GLY A 295 -13.72 12.15 -5.52
CA GLY A 295 -14.54 12.65 -4.41
C GLY A 295 -14.37 11.79 -3.15
N ALA A 296 -14.45 10.46 -3.24
CA ALA A 296 -14.21 9.55 -2.13
C ALA A 296 -12.86 9.80 -1.43
N VAL A 297 -11.77 9.94 -2.20
CA VAL A 297 -10.45 10.27 -1.64
C VAL A 297 -10.48 11.61 -0.92
N VAL A 298 -11.04 12.65 -1.54
CA VAL A 298 -11.03 13.99 -0.95
C VAL A 298 -11.94 14.11 0.27
N CYS A 299 -13.13 13.50 0.23
CA CYS A 299 -14.12 13.60 1.28
C CYS A 299 -13.82 12.69 2.47
N ASP A 300 -13.50 11.41 2.22
CA ASP A 300 -13.40 10.43 3.29
C ASP A 300 -11.97 10.29 3.80
N ILE A 301 -10.97 10.40 2.91
CA ILE A 301 -9.56 10.24 3.29
C ILE A 301 -8.98 11.59 3.71
N LEU A 302 -9.08 12.62 2.88
CA LEU A 302 -8.56 13.95 3.23
C LEU A 302 -9.47 14.70 4.22
N ARG A 303 -10.69 14.19 4.45
CA ARG A 303 -11.69 14.76 5.36
C ARG A 303 -12.07 16.19 4.99
N LEU A 304 -12.14 16.51 3.70
CA LEU A 304 -12.61 17.81 3.26
C LEU A 304 -14.15 17.89 3.32
N PRO A 305 -14.73 19.08 3.54
CA PRO A 305 -16.19 19.25 3.57
C PRO A 305 -16.82 18.91 2.22
N CYS A 306 -17.72 17.93 2.22
CA CYS A 306 -18.41 17.47 1.03
C CYS A 306 -19.93 17.40 1.22
N THR A 307 -20.66 17.47 0.11
CA THR A 307 -22.09 17.19 0.06
C THR A 307 -22.38 15.73 0.37
N ALA A 308 -23.66 15.39 0.54
CA ALA A 308 -24.10 14.01 0.76
C ALA A 308 -23.67 13.06 -0.38
N GLU A 309 -23.60 13.59 -1.61
CA GLU A 309 -23.16 12.91 -2.83
C GLU A 309 -21.63 12.82 -2.94
N LYS A 310 -20.88 13.17 -1.88
CA LYS A 310 -19.41 13.18 -1.85
C LYS A 310 -18.79 14.09 -2.90
N THR A 311 -19.47 15.20 -3.20
CA THR A 311 -18.91 16.29 -4.01
C THR A 311 -18.34 17.36 -3.09
N LEU A 312 -17.18 17.91 -3.41
CA LEU A 312 -16.55 18.94 -2.59
C LEU A 312 -17.39 20.24 -2.61
N VAL A 313 -17.72 20.80 -1.44
CA VAL A 313 -18.65 21.95 -1.32
C VAL A 313 -18.15 23.17 -2.10
N ASP A 314 -16.85 23.46 -2.03
CA ASP A 314 -16.23 24.61 -2.73
C ASP A 314 -15.94 24.33 -4.21
N PHE A 315 -16.32 23.15 -4.71
CA PHE A 315 -15.98 22.72 -6.05
C PHE A 315 -17.06 21.85 -6.73
N PRO A 316 -18.31 22.34 -6.82
CA PRO A 316 -19.43 21.55 -7.34
C PRO A 316 -19.35 21.27 -8.84
N ASP A 317 -18.75 22.18 -9.62
CA ASP A 317 -18.69 22.09 -11.10
C ASP A 317 -17.56 21.20 -11.61
N PHE A 318 -17.22 20.13 -10.88
CA PHE A 318 -16.26 19.18 -11.40
C PHE A 318 -16.93 18.27 -12.43
N GLU A 319 -16.73 18.61 -13.71
CA GLU A 319 -16.98 17.68 -14.80
C GLU A 319 -16.18 16.38 -14.53
N ARG A 320 -16.92 15.30 -14.26
CA ARG A 320 -16.34 13.97 -14.16
C ARG A 320 -15.51 13.75 -15.43
N PRO A 321 -14.24 13.33 -15.31
CA PRO A 321 -13.46 12.97 -16.47
C PRO A 321 -14.26 11.95 -17.27
N THR A 322 -14.77 12.36 -18.44
CA THR A 322 -15.44 11.40 -19.32
C THR A 322 -14.39 10.37 -19.68
N ASP A 323 -14.69 9.10 -19.43
CA ASP A 323 -13.84 7.98 -19.81
C ASP A 323 -13.70 7.93 -21.34
N GLN A 324 -12.81 8.75 -21.89
CA GLN A 324 -12.39 8.70 -23.28
C GLN A 324 -11.33 7.61 -23.47
N ASN A 325 -11.51 6.46 -22.82
CA ASN A 325 -10.73 5.28 -23.14
C ASN A 325 -11.16 4.85 -24.54
N LYS A 326 -10.41 5.31 -25.56
CA LYS A 326 -10.49 4.76 -26.90
C LYS A 326 -10.41 3.24 -26.75
N ARG A 327 -11.40 2.53 -27.29
CA ARG A 327 -11.37 1.07 -27.31
C ARG A 327 -10.11 0.68 -28.09
N ASP A 328 -9.14 0.12 -27.37
CA ASP A 328 -7.95 -0.45 -28.00
C ASP A 328 -8.39 -1.52 -28.99
N GLU A 329 -7.63 -1.66 -30.08
CA GLU A 329 -7.79 -2.76 -31.01
C GLU A 329 -7.76 -4.11 -30.25
N PRO A 330 -8.53 -5.11 -30.70
CA PRO A 330 -8.57 -6.41 -30.04
C PRO A 330 -7.20 -7.10 -30.18
N MET A 331 -6.36 -6.98 -29.16
CA MET A 331 -5.17 -7.81 -29.03
C MET A 331 -5.57 -9.22 -28.62
N THR A 332 -4.94 -10.25 -29.21
CA THR A 332 -5.26 -11.64 -28.87
C THR A 332 -4.76 -11.98 -27.48
N LEU A 333 -5.66 -12.43 -26.60
CA LEU A 333 -5.26 -12.88 -25.26
C LEU A 333 -4.48 -14.20 -25.31
N GLY A 334 -4.78 -15.08 -26.26
CA GLY A 334 -4.19 -16.43 -26.28
C GLY A 334 -4.67 -17.30 -25.10
N MET A 335 -5.78 -16.92 -24.47
CA MET A 335 -6.43 -17.61 -23.35
C MET A 335 -7.93 -17.70 -23.66
N SER A 336 -8.57 -18.82 -23.32
CA SER A 336 -10.03 -18.94 -23.39
C SER A 336 -10.71 -18.23 -22.22
N ASP A 337 -12.04 -18.11 -22.24
CA ASP A 337 -12.79 -17.54 -21.11
C ASP A 337 -12.62 -18.40 -19.85
N GLU A 338 -12.55 -19.73 -19.99
CA GLU A 338 -12.27 -20.65 -18.88
C GLU A 338 -10.88 -20.40 -18.27
N ASP A 339 -9.86 -20.22 -19.11
CA ASP A 339 -8.51 -19.89 -18.64
C ASP A 339 -8.50 -18.54 -17.91
N MET A 340 -9.26 -17.55 -18.39
CA MET A 340 -9.35 -16.24 -17.76
C MET A 340 -10.06 -16.32 -16.40
N THR A 341 -11.05 -17.20 -16.25
CA THR A 341 -11.69 -17.50 -14.96
C THR A 341 -10.75 -18.24 -14.02
N GLU A 342 -9.99 -19.24 -14.49
CA GLU A 342 -8.97 -19.93 -13.67
C GLU A 342 -7.88 -18.95 -13.21
N MET A 343 -7.45 -18.03 -14.07
CA MET A 343 -6.52 -16.94 -13.74
C MET A 343 -7.06 -16.03 -12.63
N GLU A 344 -8.34 -15.62 -12.71
CA GLU A 344 -8.96 -14.81 -11.66
C GLU A 344 -9.00 -15.57 -10.33
N ASN A 345 -9.29 -16.87 -10.34
CA ASN A 345 -9.29 -17.68 -9.13
C ASN A 345 -7.90 -17.79 -8.50
N ILE A 346 -6.84 -17.94 -9.31
CA ILE A 346 -5.45 -17.91 -8.83
C ILE A 346 -5.15 -16.57 -8.14
N ILE A 347 -5.54 -15.45 -8.77
CA ILE A 347 -5.33 -14.11 -8.18
C ILE A 347 -6.15 -13.94 -6.90
N ARG A 348 -7.39 -14.40 -6.84
CA ARG A 348 -8.19 -14.29 -5.62
C ARG A 348 -7.64 -15.14 -4.47
N GLN A 349 -7.01 -16.29 -4.74
CA GLN A 349 -6.30 -17.04 -3.71
C GLN A 349 -5.12 -16.24 -3.14
N MET A 350 -4.37 -15.54 -4.00
CA MET A 350 -3.33 -14.60 -3.56
C MET A 350 -3.92 -13.47 -2.70
N ASP A 351 -5.03 -12.87 -3.14
CA ASP A 351 -5.70 -11.81 -2.38
C ASP A 351 -6.09 -12.30 -0.98
N CYS A 352 -6.65 -13.52 -0.86
CA CYS A 352 -6.96 -14.10 0.45
C CYS A 352 -5.74 -14.29 1.34
N TYR A 353 -4.62 -14.76 0.78
CA TYR A 353 -3.38 -14.95 1.54
C TYR A 353 -2.95 -13.66 2.25
N TYR A 354 -2.97 -12.53 1.55
CA TYR A 354 -2.57 -11.25 2.12
C TYR A 354 -3.68 -10.58 2.92
N TYR A 355 -4.94 -10.64 2.47
CA TYR A 355 -6.07 -10.07 3.20
C TYR A 355 -6.17 -10.66 4.60
N CYS A 356 -6.05 -11.99 4.75
CA CYS A 356 -6.10 -12.63 6.06
C CYS A 356 -5.00 -12.19 7.04
N ARG A 357 -3.91 -11.58 6.56
CA ARG A 357 -2.83 -11.04 7.39
C ARG A 357 -3.09 -9.62 7.86
N VAL A 358 -3.85 -8.84 7.09
CA VAL A 358 -4.00 -7.40 7.33
C VAL A 358 -5.43 -6.99 7.66
N LYS A 359 -6.41 -7.89 7.52
CA LYS A 359 -7.85 -7.59 7.61
C LYS A 359 -8.25 -6.85 8.89
N ASP A 360 -7.57 -7.13 10.01
CA ASP A 360 -7.88 -6.56 11.31
C ASP A 360 -7.18 -5.20 11.53
N ASP A 361 -6.24 -4.83 10.64
CA ASP A 361 -5.40 -3.64 10.71
C ASP A 361 -5.65 -2.63 9.58
N ILE A 362 -6.49 -2.98 8.60
CA ILE A 362 -6.87 -2.09 7.50
C ILE A 362 -8.26 -1.49 7.71
N ASN A 363 -8.42 -0.25 7.28
CA ASN A 363 -9.73 0.36 7.10
C ASN A 363 -10.21 0.12 5.66
N VAL A 364 -11.42 -0.40 5.47
CA VAL A 364 -11.98 -0.61 4.12
C VAL A 364 -13.10 0.38 3.85
N LEU A 365 -12.91 1.24 2.85
CA LEU A 365 -13.94 2.12 2.33
C LEU A 365 -14.68 1.44 1.20
N TYR A 366 -16.01 1.55 1.22
CA TYR A 366 -16.89 1.08 0.15
C TYR A 366 -16.85 -0.44 -0.10
N ALA A 367 -16.60 -1.23 0.94
CA ALA A 367 -16.59 -2.69 0.88
C ALA A 367 -17.85 -3.25 0.19
N LYS A 368 -17.68 -3.82 -1.01
CA LYS A 368 -18.73 -4.46 -1.80
C LYS A 368 -18.27 -5.80 -2.37
N ASP A 369 -16.99 -5.95 -2.70
CA ASP A 369 -16.44 -7.23 -3.14
C ASP A 369 -16.53 -8.26 -2.02
N GLN A 370 -16.77 -9.51 -2.40
CA GLN A 370 -16.99 -10.64 -1.49
C GLN A 370 -15.78 -10.92 -0.58
N ILE A 371 -14.58 -10.45 -0.95
CA ILE A 371 -13.40 -10.58 -0.09
C ILE A 371 -13.53 -9.80 1.23
N PHE A 372 -14.34 -8.74 1.26
CA PHE A 372 -14.56 -7.92 2.45
C PHE A 372 -15.83 -8.28 3.23
N GLY A 373 -16.52 -9.37 2.84
CA GLY A 373 -17.75 -9.78 3.51
C GLY A 373 -17.47 -10.29 4.92
N ASP A 374 -18.16 -9.75 5.91
CA ASP A 374 -18.17 -10.32 7.25
C ASP A 374 -18.98 -11.63 7.27
N ASN A 375 -18.54 -12.61 8.07
CA ASN A 375 -19.25 -13.88 8.24
C ASN A 375 -20.63 -13.74 8.93
N ASP A 376 -21.00 -12.53 9.37
CA ASP A 376 -22.11 -12.31 10.29
C ASP A 376 -23.50 -12.18 9.61
N SER A 377 -23.58 -12.26 8.28
CA SER A 377 -24.89 -12.40 7.62
C SER A 377 -25.39 -13.84 7.72
N ASP A 378 -25.97 -14.19 8.86
CA ASP A 378 -26.61 -15.49 9.18
C ASP A 378 -27.67 -15.97 8.16
N ASN A 379 -28.01 -15.16 7.16
CA ASN A 379 -29.15 -15.41 6.27
C ASN A 379 -28.85 -15.34 4.77
N ASP A 380 -27.60 -15.15 4.34
CA ASP A 380 -27.30 -15.26 2.92
C ASP A 380 -26.12 -16.21 2.68
N SER A 381 -26.34 -17.14 1.78
CA SER A 381 -25.40 -18.16 1.30
C SER A 381 -24.17 -17.58 0.58
N THR A 382 -23.86 -16.31 0.80
CA THR A 382 -22.62 -15.67 0.35
C THR A 382 -21.46 -16.28 1.14
N VAL A 383 -21.00 -17.42 0.64
CA VAL A 383 -19.79 -18.10 1.08
C VAL A 383 -18.67 -17.08 1.13
N ASN A 384 -18.16 -16.80 2.33
CA ASN A 384 -17.03 -15.92 2.49
C ASN A 384 -15.84 -16.49 1.69
N PHE A 385 -15.34 -15.72 0.73
CA PHE A 385 -14.37 -16.22 -0.23
C PHE A 385 -13.04 -16.56 0.47
N CYS A 386 -12.67 -15.78 1.49
CA CYS A 386 -11.47 -16.01 2.29
C CYS A 386 -11.82 -16.56 3.68
N GLN A 387 -11.33 -17.76 3.99
CA GLN A 387 -11.47 -18.41 5.28
C GLN A 387 -10.19 -18.19 6.10
N CYS A 388 -10.11 -17.05 6.78
CA CYS A 388 -8.92 -16.64 7.55
C CYS A 388 -8.78 -17.34 8.92
N ALA A 389 -9.02 -18.65 9.00
CA ALA A 389 -8.82 -19.40 10.23
C ALA A 389 -7.32 -19.60 10.52
N GLU A 390 -6.90 -19.33 11.76
CA GLU A 390 -5.49 -19.28 12.21
C GLU A 390 -4.63 -20.51 11.86
N ASN A 391 -5.25 -21.67 11.61
CA ASN A 391 -4.55 -22.93 11.34
C ASN A 391 -4.72 -23.47 9.92
N LYS A 392 -5.27 -22.69 8.96
CA LYS A 392 -5.62 -23.20 7.61
C LYS A 392 -5.37 -22.22 6.46
N MET A 393 -4.32 -21.40 6.48
CA MET A 393 -3.96 -20.63 5.28
C MET A 393 -3.33 -21.54 4.22
N ASN A 394 -4.16 -22.30 3.50
CA ASN A 394 -3.79 -23.03 2.28
C ASN A 394 -3.88 -22.11 1.04
N TYR A 395 -3.62 -20.82 1.22
CA TYR A 395 -3.64 -19.83 0.14
C TYR A 395 -2.23 -19.65 -0.41
N ALA A 396 -2.14 -19.52 -1.73
CA ALA A 396 -0.87 -19.29 -2.41
C ALA A 396 -0.40 -17.85 -2.19
N ASP A 397 0.85 -17.65 -1.79
CA ASP A 397 1.47 -16.32 -1.78
C ASP A 397 1.65 -15.76 -3.21
N ALA A 398 2.24 -14.56 -3.34
CA ALA A 398 2.46 -13.95 -4.66
C ALA A 398 3.35 -14.80 -5.59
N ASN A 399 4.37 -15.48 -5.06
CA ASN A 399 5.30 -16.29 -5.85
C ASN A 399 4.64 -17.59 -6.32
N GLN A 400 3.93 -18.29 -5.42
CA GLN A 400 3.18 -19.49 -5.75
C GLN A 400 2.05 -19.17 -6.74
N SER A 401 1.32 -18.08 -6.54
CA SER A 401 0.26 -17.63 -7.44
C SER A 401 0.80 -17.28 -8.82
N PHE A 402 1.96 -16.60 -8.88
CA PHE A 402 2.63 -16.33 -10.16
C PHE A 402 3.02 -17.63 -10.89
N LYS A 403 3.58 -18.63 -10.20
CA LYS A 403 3.92 -19.92 -10.81
C LYS A 403 2.70 -20.64 -11.39
N LEU A 404 1.57 -20.62 -10.67
CA LEU A 404 0.31 -21.20 -11.16
C LEU A 404 -0.22 -20.45 -12.39
N ALA A 405 -0.21 -19.11 -12.34
CA ALA A 405 -0.60 -18.25 -13.45
C ALA A 405 0.27 -18.48 -14.69
N GLN A 406 1.59 -18.63 -14.50
CA GLN A 406 2.54 -18.94 -15.55
C GLN A 406 2.27 -20.31 -16.17
N GLN A 407 2.08 -21.36 -15.36
CA GLN A 407 1.76 -22.70 -15.84
C GLN A 407 0.47 -22.73 -16.65
N LEU A 408 -0.58 -22.07 -16.17
CA LEU A 408 -1.84 -21.90 -16.89
C LEU A 408 -1.62 -21.22 -18.25
N SER A 409 -0.85 -20.14 -18.26
CA SER A 409 -0.53 -19.38 -19.48
C SER A 409 0.27 -20.19 -20.49
N CYS A 410 1.24 -21.00 -20.03
CA CYS A 410 2.01 -21.89 -20.90
C CYS A 410 1.14 -22.97 -21.54
N ARG A 411 0.21 -23.57 -20.79
CA ARG A 411 -0.77 -24.53 -21.34
C ARG A 411 -1.67 -23.86 -22.39
N ALA A 412 -2.11 -22.63 -22.14
CA ALA A 412 -2.94 -21.87 -23.08
C ALA A 412 -2.17 -21.53 -24.37
N ALA A 413 -0.91 -21.09 -24.25
CA ALA A 413 -0.03 -20.82 -25.38
C ALA A 413 0.23 -22.09 -26.23
N ALA A 414 0.49 -23.24 -25.60
CA ALA A 414 0.75 -24.50 -26.30
C ALA A 414 -0.44 -24.95 -27.17
N ARG A 415 -1.67 -24.91 -26.63
CA ARG A 415 -2.91 -25.26 -27.39
C ARG A 415 -3.08 -24.42 -28.65
N LYS A 416 -2.71 -23.13 -28.59
CA LYS A 416 -2.79 -22.24 -29.75
C LYS A 416 -1.85 -22.69 -30.87
N SER A 417 -0.64 -23.11 -30.52
CA SER A 417 0.37 -23.56 -31.50
C SER A 417 -0.08 -24.82 -32.27
N GLU A 418 -0.72 -25.77 -31.58
CA GLU A 418 -1.30 -26.98 -32.19
C GLU A 418 -2.46 -26.64 -33.14
N SER A 419 -3.34 -25.70 -32.76
CA SER A 419 -4.46 -25.29 -33.61
C SER A 419 -4.04 -24.60 -34.92
N THR A 420 -2.81 -24.09 -34.99
CA THR A 420 -2.24 -23.47 -36.18
C THR A 420 -1.48 -24.44 -37.08
N SER A 421 -1.00 -25.59 -36.58
CA SER A 421 -0.30 -26.57 -37.42
C SER A 421 -1.23 -27.41 -38.29
N ASP A 422 -2.51 -27.47 -37.94
CA ASP A 422 -3.52 -28.25 -38.66
C ASP A 422 -4.20 -27.47 -39.80
N LYS A 423 -3.76 -26.23 -40.06
CA LYS A 423 -4.22 -25.37 -41.17
C LYS A 423 -3.09 -25.15 -42.17
#